data_AF-A0A2U3LW46-F1
#
_entry.id   AF-A0A2U3LW46-F1
#
_cell.length_a   1.000
_cell.length_b   1.000
_cell.length_c   1.000
_cell.angle_alpha   90.00
_cell.angle_beta   90.00
_cell.angle_gamma   90.00
#
_symmetry.space_group_name_H-M   'P 1'
#
loop_
_entity.id
_entity.type
_entity.pdbx_description
1 polymer ?
#
loop_
_entity_poly.entity_id
_entity_poly.type
_entity_poly.pdbx_seq_one_letter_code
_entity_poly.pdbx_strand_id
1 'polypeptide(L)'
;MVWVLVFIKSAYIFLGVTTILIGKYLPLRIIIPNRMKYKVIDEKTYVRACRLIFYFIGLCYVLYGIVLLFIDGWPFFVGFFVTMISALTVVLFSLNWRKYIEPI
;
A
#
# COMPACT_ATOMS: atom_id res chain seq x y z
N MET A 1 10.19 27.83 -4.15
CA MET A 1 9.07 26.89 -4.32
C MET A 1 9.42 25.64 -5.14
N VAL A 2 10.23 25.74 -6.21
CA VAL A 2 10.60 24.59 -7.08
C VAL A 2 11.22 23.41 -6.32
N TRP A 3 12.16 23.66 -5.40
CA TRP A 3 12.82 22.61 -4.62
C TRP A 3 11.89 21.83 -3.67
N VAL A 4 10.86 22.50 -3.12
CA VAL A 4 9.88 21.87 -2.23
C VAL A 4 8.99 20.89 -3.01
N LEU A 5 8.62 21.27 -4.22
CA LEU A 5 7.88 20.42 -5.15
C LEU A 5 8.69 19.17 -5.51
N VAL A 6 9.96 19.33 -5.89
CA VAL A 6 10.83 18.19 -6.22
C VAL A 6 10.97 17.23 -5.03
N PHE A 7 11.20 17.76 -3.82
CA PHE A 7 11.32 16.94 -2.61
C PHE A 7 10.06 16.10 -2.35
N ILE A 8 8.88 16.68 -2.55
CA ILE A 8 7.61 15.98 -2.31
C ILE A 8 7.33 14.93 -3.38
N LYS A 9 7.66 15.22 -4.65
CA LYS A 9 7.56 14.25 -5.75
C LYS A 9 8.48 13.04 -5.48
N SER A 10 9.71 13.27 -5.04
CA SER A 10 10.65 12.21 -4.66
C SER A 10 10.18 11.42 -3.42
N ALA A 11 9.52 12.08 -2.47
CA ALA A 11 8.97 11.42 -1.28
C ALA A 11 7.90 10.38 -1.64
N TYR A 12 7.07 10.62 -2.67
CA TYR A 12 6.10 9.62 -3.15
C TYR A 12 6.77 8.37 -3.72
N ILE A 13 7.84 8.54 -4.51
CA ILE A 13 8.62 7.41 -5.03
C ILE A 13 9.23 6.63 -3.86
N PHE A 14 9.83 7.34 -2.91
CA PHE A 14 10.43 6.72 -1.73
C PHE A 14 9.40 5.95 -0.90
N LEU A 15 8.22 6.52 -0.66
CA LEU A 15 7.10 5.85 0.01
C LEU A 15 6.66 4.59 -0.74
N GLY A 16 6.57 4.64 -2.07
CA GLY A 16 6.22 3.48 -2.88
C GLY A 16 7.23 2.35 -2.76
N VAL A 17 8.53 2.66 -2.90
CA VAL A 17 9.62 1.68 -2.73
C VAL A 17 9.62 1.10 -1.31
N THR A 18 9.45 1.95 -0.30
CA THR A 18 9.41 1.51 1.10
C THR A 18 8.22 0.58 1.35
N THR A 19 7.07 0.87 0.77
CA THR A 19 5.86 0.04 0.89
C THR A 19 6.05 -1.33 0.23
N ILE A 20 6.73 -1.39 -0.93
CA ILE A 20 7.09 -2.66 -1.59
C ILE A 20 8.05 -3.47 -0.71
N LEU A 21 9.07 -2.82 -0.13
CA LEU A 21 10.03 -3.47 0.76
C LEU A 21 9.36 -4.00 2.02
N ILE A 22 8.46 -3.20 2.64
CA ILE A 22 7.62 -3.63 3.75
C ILE A 22 6.83 -4.87 3.32
N GLY A 23 6.11 -4.83 2.20
CA GLY A 23 5.37 -5.99 1.68
C GLY A 23 6.24 -7.24 1.47
N LYS A 24 7.51 -7.10 1.08
CA LYS A 24 8.41 -8.24 0.86
C LYS A 24 9.00 -8.81 2.15
N TYR A 25 9.39 -7.94 3.09
CA TYR A 25 10.16 -8.31 4.27
C TYR A 25 9.35 -8.32 5.57
N LEU A 26 8.05 -8.00 5.55
CA LEU A 26 7.24 -7.98 6.77
C LEU A 26 7.22 -9.38 7.42
N PRO A 27 7.66 -9.49 8.69
CA PRO A 27 7.60 -10.75 9.41
C PRO A 27 6.14 -11.11 9.73
N LEU A 28 5.85 -12.41 9.68
CA LEU A 28 4.53 -12.99 9.97
C LEU A 28 3.91 -12.45 11.26
N ARG A 29 4.73 -12.22 12.31
CA ARG A 29 4.30 -11.73 13.62
C ARG A 29 3.68 -10.32 13.60
N ILE A 30 3.99 -9.50 12.58
CA ILE A 30 3.40 -8.18 12.40
C ILE A 30 2.11 -8.28 11.58
N ILE A 31 2.06 -9.20 10.61
CA ILE A 31 0.89 -9.45 9.75
C ILE A 31 -0.23 -10.14 10.54
N ILE A 32 0.13 -11.05 11.44
CA ILE A 32 -0.75 -11.79 12.33
C ILE A 32 -0.21 -11.59 13.76
N PRO A 33 -0.56 -10.49 14.45
CA PRO A 33 -0.24 -10.34 15.85
C PRO A 33 -1.02 -11.37 16.66
N ASN A 34 -0.36 -11.96 17.66
CA ASN A 34 -0.93 -12.95 18.59
C ASN A 34 -2.19 -12.48 19.35
N ARG A 35 -2.57 -11.21 19.24
CA ARG A 35 -3.77 -10.62 19.85
C ARG A 35 -4.94 -10.43 18.87
N MET A 36 -4.91 -11.06 17.69
CA MET A 36 -6.00 -10.94 16.73
C MET A 36 -7.31 -11.54 17.28
N LYS A 37 -8.42 -10.81 17.11
CA LYS A 37 -9.80 -11.25 17.45
C LYS A 37 -10.41 -12.19 16.41
N TYR A 38 -9.57 -12.78 15.57
CA TYR A 38 -10.00 -13.56 14.43
C TYR A 38 -9.02 -14.71 14.22
N LYS A 39 -9.55 -15.87 13.84
CA LYS A 39 -8.78 -17.06 13.54
C LYS A 39 -8.43 -17.06 12.05
N VAL A 40 -7.14 -17.11 11.73
CA VAL A 40 -6.68 -17.23 10.33
C VAL A 40 -6.74 -18.71 9.95
N ILE A 41 -7.54 -19.06 8.94
CA ILE A 41 -7.74 -20.45 8.49
C ILE A 41 -6.48 -20.98 7.79
N ASP A 42 -5.86 -20.15 6.95
CA ASP A 42 -4.64 -20.47 6.20
C ASP A 42 -3.66 -19.30 6.25
N GLU A 43 -2.68 -19.39 7.16
CA GLU A 43 -1.68 -18.35 7.39
C GLU A 43 -0.82 -18.07 6.15
N LYS A 44 -0.44 -19.11 5.38
CA LYS A 44 0.45 -18.94 4.23
C LYS A 44 -0.24 -18.18 3.11
N THR A 45 -1.49 -18.55 2.81
CA THR A 45 -2.28 -17.90 1.76
C THR A 45 -2.70 -16.49 2.17
N TYR A 46 -3.05 -16.29 3.44
CA TYR A 46 -3.36 -14.98 4.00
C TYR A 46 -2.16 -14.02 3.90
N VAL A 47 -0.97 -14.45 4.32
CA VAL A 47 0.24 -13.64 4.21
C VAL A 47 0.57 -13.34 2.76
N ARG A 48 0.45 -14.31 1.86
CA ARG A 48 0.67 -14.07 0.42
C ARG A 48 -0.27 -13.01 -0.12
N ALA A 49 -1.55 -13.04 0.26
CA ALA A 49 -2.54 -12.04 -0.11
C ALA A 49 -2.18 -10.65 0.44
N CYS A 50 -1.83 -10.54 1.73
CA CYS A 50 -1.38 -9.27 2.32
C CYS A 50 -0.15 -8.70 1.60
N ARG A 51 0.87 -9.53 1.31
CA ARG A 51 2.06 -9.09 0.59
C ARG A 51 1.73 -8.56 -0.81
N LEU A 52 0.79 -9.20 -1.51
CA LEU A 52 0.34 -8.78 -2.83
C LEU A 52 -0.38 -7.42 -2.77
N ILE A 53 -1.15 -7.15 -1.72
CA ILE A 53 -1.78 -5.85 -1.47
C ILE A 53 -0.74 -4.76 -1.26
N PHE A 54 0.24 -4.98 -0.38
CA PHE A 54 1.32 -4.02 -0.13
C PHE A 54 2.15 -3.76 -1.40
N TYR A 55 2.40 -4.79 -2.20
CA TYR A 55 3.08 -4.66 -3.48
C TYR A 55 2.29 -3.76 -4.45
N PHE A 56 0.99 -3.99 -4.61
CA PHE A 56 0.13 -3.17 -5.46
C PHE A 56 0.09 -1.71 -5.02
N ILE A 57 -0.09 -1.47 -3.72
CA ILE A 57 -0.10 -0.10 -3.16
C ILE A 57 1.23 0.60 -3.44
N GLY A 58 2.34 -0.08 -3.17
CA GLY A 58 3.67 0.48 -3.40
C GLY A 58 3.94 0.75 -4.89
N LEU A 59 3.51 -0.13 -5.79
CA LEU A 59 3.58 0.08 -7.24
C LEU A 59 2.79 1.32 -7.67
N CYS A 60 1.56 1.50 -7.16
CA CYS A 60 0.76 2.70 -7.42
C CYS A 60 1.47 3.98 -6.98
N TYR A 61 2.11 3.98 -5.81
CA TYR A 61 2.87 5.13 -5.32
C TYR A 61 4.12 5.42 -6.18
N VAL A 62 4.85 4.40 -6.65
CA VAL A 62 6.01 4.59 -7.53
C VAL A 62 5.60 5.17 -8.88
N LEU A 63 4.63 4.54 -9.55
CA LEU A 63 4.09 5.03 -10.84
C LEU A 63 3.59 6.48 -10.69
N TYR A 64 2.95 6.78 -9.57
CA TYR A 64 2.47 8.11 -9.30
C TYR A 64 3.58 9.13 -9.09
N GLY A 65 4.60 8.80 -8.29
CA GLY A 65 5.75 9.67 -8.09
C GLY A 65 6.47 9.97 -9.40
N ILE A 66 6.53 9.00 -10.32
CA ILE A 66 7.04 9.19 -11.69
C ILE A 66 6.15 10.17 -12.47
N VAL A 67 4.84 9.96 -12.53
CA VAL A 67 3.91 10.88 -13.24
C VAL A 67 4.00 12.30 -12.68
N LEU A 68 4.09 12.44 -11.35
CA LEU A 68 4.27 13.71 -10.68
C LEU A 68 5.57 14.42 -11.08
N LEU A 69 6.66 13.69 -11.38
CA LEU A 69 7.90 14.29 -11.88
C LEU A 69 7.71 14.98 -13.23
N PHE A 70 6.81 14.48 -14.09
CA PHE A 70 6.56 15.03 -15.43
C PHE A 70 5.51 16.15 -15.47
N ILE A 71 4.79 16.40 -14.39
CA ILE A 71 3.76 17.46 -14.32
C ILE A 71 4.30 18.65 -13.51
N ASP A 72 4.46 19.79 -14.18
CA ASP A 72 4.84 21.07 -13.55
C ASP A 72 3.61 21.79 -12.99
N GLY A 73 3.07 21.23 -11.90
CA GLY A 73 1.95 21.80 -11.16
C GLY A 73 1.62 20.92 -9.97
N TRP A 74 1.12 21.50 -8.87
CA TRP A 74 0.66 20.73 -7.72
C TRP A 74 -0.82 20.41 -7.91
N PRO A 75 -1.19 19.19 -8.30
CA PRO A 75 -2.58 18.90 -8.52
C PRO A 75 -3.09 18.33 -7.21
N PHE A 76 -3.63 19.20 -6.35
CA PHE A 76 -4.33 18.76 -5.14
C PHE A 76 -5.32 17.62 -5.44
N PHE A 77 -5.99 17.70 -6.60
CA PHE A 77 -6.85 16.66 -7.16
C PHE A 77 -6.14 15.33 -7.42
N VAL A 78 -4.92 15.34 -7.94
CA VAL A 78 -4.22 14.10 -8.27
C VAL A 78 -3.68 13.45 -6.99
N GLY A 79 -3.22 14.23 -6.00
CA GLY A 79 -2.89 13.71 -4.67
C GLY A 79 -4.09 13.04 -4.00
N PHE A 80 -5.26 13.68 -4.05
CA PHE A 80 -6.52 13.14 -3.53
C PHE A 80 -6.93 11.83 -4.22
N PHE A 81 -6.91 11.81 -5.56
CA PHE A 81 -7.23 10.61 -6.35
C PHE A 81 -6.33 9.43 -6.00
N VAL A 82 -5.04 9.67 -5.73
CA VAL A 82 -4.09 8.60 -5.38
C VAL A 82 -4.39 8.01 -4.01
N THR A 83 -4.61 8.84 -2.99
CA THR A 83 -5.06 8.33 -1.68
C THR A 83 -6.38 7.57 -1.80
N MET A 84 -7.29 8.03 -2.65
CA MET A 84 -8.57 7.37 -2.88
C MET A 84 -8.42 6.03 -3.61
N ILE A 85 -7.57 5.94 -4.64
CA ILE A 85 -7.26 4.70 -5.36
C ILE A 85 -6.55 3.71 -4.45
N SER A 86 -5.54 4.14 -3.68
CA SER A 86 -4.85 3.27 -2.71
C SER A 86 -5.82 2.73 -1.67
N ALA A 87 -6.71 3.58 -1.12
CA ALA A 87 -7.75 3.15 -0.20
C ALA A 87 -8.75 2.19 -0.85
N LEU A 88 -9.18 2.46 -2.09
CA LEU A 88 -10.07 1.58 -2.86
C LEU A 88 -9.41 0.22 -3.11
N THR A 89 -8.10 0.20 -3.40
CA THR A 89 -7.31 -1.02 -3.59
C THR A 89 -7.31 -1.83 -2.30
N VAL A 90 -7.10 -1.19 -1.14
CA VAL A 90 -7.21 -1.84 0.16
C VAL A 90 -8.61 -2.40 0.37
N VAL A 91 -9.67 -1.64 0.09
CA VAL A 91 -11.07 -2.08 0.29
C VAL A 91 -11.45 -3.25 -0.62
N LEU A 92 -11.12 -3.19 -1.92
CA LEU A 92 -11.44 -4.25 -2.88
C LEU A 92 -10.65 -5.53 -2.58
N PHE A 93 -9.36 -5.41 -2.32
CA PHE A 93 -8.57 -6.54 -1.87
C PHE A 93 -8.89 -6.94 -0.43
N SER A 94 -9.62 -6.10 0.33
CA SER A 94 -10.04 -6.46 1.68
C SER A 94 -11.02 -7.63 1.67
N LEU A 95 -11.72 -7.85 0.56
CA LEU A 95 -12.61 -8.99 0.39
C LEU A 95 -11.83 -10.30 0.15
N ASN A 96 -10.59 -10.22 -0.36
CA ASN A 96 -9.79 -11.40 -0.67
C ASN A 96 -9.17 -12.02 0.59
N TRP A 97 -8.51 -11.24 1.44
CA TRP A 97 -7.95 -11.74 2.69
C TRP A 97 -9.03 -12.12 3.73
N ARG A 98 -10.19 -11.42 3.77
CA ARG A 98 -11.32 -11.75 4.68
C ARG A 98 -11.88 -13.16 4.52
N LYS A 99 -11.74 -13.78 3.35
CA LYS A 99 -12.15 -15.17 3.12
C LYS A 99 -11.34 -16.18 3.95
N TYR A 100 -10.18 -15.77 4.44
CA TYR A 100 -9.27 -16.62 5.22
C TYR A 100 -9.34 -16.29 6.73
N ILE A 101 -10.34 -15.53 7.15
CA ILE A 101 -10.50 -15.05 8.53
C ILE A 101 -11.87 -15.48 9.06
N GLU A 102 -11.91 -16.22 10.16
CA GLU A 102 -13.14 -16.50 10.91
C GLU A 102 -13.24 -15.59 12.14
N PRO A 103 -14.40 -14.98 12.42
CA PRO A 103 -14.64 -14.32 13.70
C PRO A 103 -14.60 -15.38 14.82
N ILE A 104 -13.93 -15.04 15.93
CA ILE A 104 -13.90 -15.87 17.16
C ILE A 104 -15.22 -15.72 17.92
#